data_AF-A0A2H6K2R7-F1
#
_entry.id   AF-A0A2H6K2R7-F1
#
_cell.length_a   1.000
_cell.length_b   1.000
_cell.length_c   1.000
_cell.angle_alpha   90.00
_cell.angle_beta   90.00
_cell.angle_gamma   90.00
#
_symmetry.space_group_name_H-M   'P 1'
#
loop_
_entity.id
_entity.type
_entity.pdbx_description
1 polymer ?
#
loop_
_entity_poly.entity_id
_entity_poly.type
_entity_poly.pdbx_seq_one_letter_code
_entity_poly.pdbx_strand_id
1 'polypeptide(L)'
;MSTIGVTSGPSDFWTTFFPGVLLFGIGLGLTVTPLTTTVMGALDTQMAGMASGVNNAVSRTAGVFAIAIIGALFLMVFAGAVEDRTAALGLSDQARRDLRGEAARLGEASVPAGVPQEQAGRVDRDIREGFVHAFRVVLLIAAGMILVSTVIAATMIGDGRRRRGGFPGRA
;
A
#
# COMPACT_ATOMS: atom_id res chain seq x y z
N MET A 1 18.18 9.96 2.04
CA MET A 1 17.11 10.98 2.02
C MET A 1 16.04 10.52 1.04
N SER A 2 14.81 10.28 1.51
CA SER A 2 13.74 9.61 0.75
C SER A 2 13.35 10.38 -0.52
N THR A 3 13.52 9.74 -1.68
CA THR A 3 13.34 10.28 -3.05
C THR A 3 11.89 10.37 -3.52
N ILE A 4 10.90 10.06 -2.67
CA ILE A 4 9.47 10.08 -3.04
C ILE A 4 8.91 11.46 -2.70
N GLY A 5 9.36 12.52 -3.36
CA GLY A 5 8.91 13.90 -3.14
C GLY A 5 7.89 14.37 -4.18
N VAL A 6 7.46 15.63 -4.07
CA VAL A 6 6.78 16.31 -5.17
C VAL A 6 7.76 16.39 -6.34
N THR A 7 7.42 15.81 -7.49
CA THR A 7 8.30 15.76 -8.66
C THR A 7 8.19 17.03 -9.50
N SER A 8 9.26 17.37 -10.21
CA SER A 8 9.32 18.54 -11.11
C SER A 8 8.71 18.26 -12.48
N GLY A 9 8.37 17.00 -12.77
CA GLY A 9 7.74 16.60 -14.02
C GLY A 9 7.85 15.09 -14.31
N PRO A 10 7.42 14.65 -15.51
CA PRO A 10 7.43 13.25 -15.90
C PRO A 10 8.82 12.61 -15.97
N SER A 11 9.88 13.38 -16.20
CA SER A 11 11.27 12.87 -16.25
C SER A 11 11.70 12.23 -14.94
N ASP A 12 11.24 12.76 -13.81
CA ASP A 12 11.63 12.32 -12.48
C ASP A 12 11.08 10.92 -12.16
N PHE A 13 10.05 10.46 -12.87
CA PHE A 13 9.46 9.13 -12.69
C PHE A 13 10.51 8.01 -12.72
N TRP A 14 11.45 8.10 -13.67
CA TRP A 14 12.46 7.07 -13.91
C TRP A 14 13.43 6.86 -12.75
N THR A 15 13.67 7.89 -11.95
CA THR A 15 14.61 7.86 -10.82
C THR A 15 13.90 7.79 -9.47
N THR A 16 12.64 8.21 -9.40
CA THR A 16 11.86 8.26 -8.16
C THR A 16 10.98 7.03 -7.94
N PHE A 17 10.04 6.77 -8.84
CA PHE A 17 9.03 5.72 -8.68
C PHE A 17 9.38 4.44 -9.42
N PHE A 18 9.92 4.56 -10.64
CA PHE A 18 10.17 3.41 -11.52
C PHE A 18 11.02 2.30 -10.88
N PRO A 19 12.15 2.58 -10.22
CA PRO A 19 12.97 1.53 -9.62
C PRO A 19 12.20 0.76 -8.52
N GLY A 20 11.41 1.48 -7.73
CA GLY A 20 10.58 0.88 -6.68
C GLY A 20 9.44 0.03 -7.25
N VAL A 21 8.75 0.53 -8.28
CA VAL A 21 7.68 -0.21 -8.98
C VAL A 21 8.23 -1.47 -9.66
N LEU A 22 9.41 -1.37 -10.28
CA LEU A 22 10.09 -2.50 -10.91
C LEU A 22 10.45 -3.58 -9.88
N LEU A 23 11.08 -3.19 -8.77
CA LEU A 23 11.41 -4.11 -7.68
C LEU A 23 10.17 -4.76 -7.07
N PHE A 24 9.10 -3.97 -6.87
CA PHE A 24 7.82 -4.49 -6.39
C PHE A 24 7.23 -5.53 -7.36
N GLY A 25 7.22 -5.25 -8.66
CA GLY A 25 6.73 -6.18 -9.68
C GLY A 25 7.54 -7.49 -9.74
N ILE A 26 8.87 -7.40 -9.65
CA ILE A 26 9.74 -8.57 -9.57
C ILE A 26 9.42 -9.39 -8.32
N GLY A 27 9.33 -8.73 -7.16
CA GLY A 27 8.99 -9.38 -5.89
C GLY A 27 7.65 -10.11 -5.97
N LEU A 28 6.62 -9.45 -6.49
CA LEU A 28 5.29 -10.03 -6.66
C LEU A 28 5.32 -11.30 -7.55
N GLY A 29 6.06 -11.26 -8.66
CA GLY A 29 6.21 -12.40 -9.56
C GLY A 29 6.92 -13.59 -8.91
N LEU A 30 7.95 -13.31 -8.10
CA LEU A 30 8.71 -14.33 -7.37
C LEU A 30 7.92 -14.94 -6.21
N THR A 31 6.91 -14.25 -5.67
CA THR A 31 6.14 -14.75 -4.52
C THR A 31 4.81 -15.38 -4.90
N VAL A 32 4.00 -14.71 -5.74
CA VAL A 32 2.60 -15.10 -5.97
C VAL A 32 2.47 -16.45 -6.68
N THR A 33 3.29 -16.65 -7.72
CA THR A 33 3.27 -17.87 -8.53
C THR A 33 3.62 -19.12 -7.69
N PRO A 34 4.80 -19.21 -7.05
CA PRO A 34 5.16 -20.40 -6.27
C PRO A 34 4.27 -20.59 -5.04
N LEU A 35 3.77 -19.51 -4.42
CA LEU A 35 2.84 -19.63 -3.30
C LEU A 35 1.56 -20.35 -3.71
N THR A 36 0.95 -19.92 -4.82
CA THR A 36 -0.29 -20.54 -5.34
C THR A 36 -0.04 -22.00 -5.72
N THR A 37 1.06 -22.29 -6.41
CA THR A 37 1.44 -23.67 -6.76
C THR A 37 1.65 -24.54 -5.53
N THR A 38 2.30 -24.02 -4.49
CA THR A 38 2.56 -24.77 -3.25
C THR A 38 1.27 -25.10 -2.52
N VAL A 39 0.35 -24.14 -2.40
CA VAL A 39 -0.95 -24.34 -1.75
C VAL A 39 -1.79 -25.38 -2.50
N MET A 40 -1.85 -25.29 -3.84
CA MET A 40 -2.62 -26.24 -4.65
C MET A 40 -1.98 -27.63 -4.68
N GLY A 41 -0.65 -27.71 -4.68
CA GLY A 41 0.08 -28.97 -4.71
C GLY A 41 0.12 -29.73 -3.38
N ALA A 42 -0.30 -29.10 -2.27
CA ALA A 42 -0.36 -29.73 -0.96
C ALA A 42 -1.61 -30.62 -0.74
N LEU A 43 -2.55 -30.63 -1.70
CA LEU A 43 -3.84 -31.30 -1.59
C LEU A 43 -3.98 -32.41 -2.64
N ASP A 44 -4.79 -33.42 -2.34
CA ASP A 44 -5.14 -34.45 -3.32
C ASP A 44 -5.84 -33.85 -4.54
N THR A 45 -5.54 -34.38 -5.73
CA THR A 45 -6.05 -33.87 -7.01
C THR A 45 -7.58 -33.80 -7.09
N GLN A 46 -8.28 -34.67 -6.35
CA GLN A 46 -9.75 -34.66 -6.26
C GLN A 46 -10.30 -33.41 -5.56
N MET A 47 -9.50 -32.72 -4.75
CA MET A 47 -9.88 -31.50 -4.03
C MET A 47 -9.38 -30.20 -4.68
N ALA A 48 -8.61 -30.29 -5.77
CA ALA A 48 -7.99 -29.12 -6.41
C ALA A 48 -9.02 -28.04 -6.82
N GLY A 49 -10.22 -28.46 -7.25
CA GLY A 49 -11.32 -27.54 -7.56
C GLY A 49 -11.81 -26.76 -6.34
N MET A 50 -11.98 -27.43 -5.19
CA MET A 50 -12.37 -26.75 -3.94
C MET A 50 -11.26 -25.83 -3.44
N ALA A 51 -10.00 -26.27 -3.49
CA ALA A 51 -8.84 -25.48 -3.08
C ALA A 51 -8.73 -24.16 -3.87
N SER A 52 -8.85 -24.25 -5.19
CA SER A 52 -8.85 -23.09 -6.09
C SER A 52 -10.05 -22.17 -5.82
N GLY A 53 -11.24 -22.74 -5.59
CA GLY A 53 -12.43 -21.98 -5.22
C GLY A 53 -12.24 -21.16 -3.94
N VAL A 54 -11.71 -21.78 -2.88
CA VAL A 54 -11.41 -21.11 -1.61
C VAL A 54 -10.36 -20.03 -1.78
N ASN A 55 -9.25 -20.30 -2.48
CA ASN A 55 -8.20 -19.31 -2.72
C ASN A 55 -8.73 -18.08 -3.48
N ASN A 56 -9.58 -18.30 -4.48
CA ASN A 56 -10.20 -17.22 -5.23
C ASN A 56 -11.18 -16.40 -4.38
N ALA A 57 -12.04 -17.07 -3.59
CA ALA A 57 -12.96 -16.39 -2.69
C ALA A 57 -12.20 -15.52 -1.69
N VAL A 58 -11.21 -16.09 -1.00
CA VAL A 58 -10.37 -15.38 -0.03
C VAL A 58 -9.64 -14.21 -0.69
N SER A 59 -8.99 -14.41 -1.84
CA SER A 59 -8.22 -13.36 -2.52
C SER A 59 -9.10 -12.17 -2.93
N ARG A 60 -10.30 -12.43 -3.46
CA ARG A 60 -11.24 -11.37 -3.85
C ARG A 60 -11.75 -10.62 -2.65
N THR A 61 -12.18 -11.33 -1.61
CA THR A 61 -12.65 -10.72 -0.36
C THR A 61 -11.55 -9.87 0.27
N ALA A 62 -10.33 -10.40 0.39
CA ALA A 62 -9.17 -9.67 0.89
C ALA A 62 -8.86 -8.43 0.05
N GLY A 63 -8.96 -8.52 -1.29
CA GLY A 63 -8.75 -7.39 -2.20
C GLY A 63 -9.72 -6.23 -1.95
N VAL A 64 -11.02 -6.52 -1.77
CA VAL A 64 -12.02 -5.49 -1.47
C VAL A 64 -11.77 -4.84 -0.11
N PHE A 65 -11.47 -5.64 0.92
CA PHE A 65 -11.12 -5.11 2.24
C PHE A 65 -9.85 -4.25 2.18
N ALA A 66 -8.83 -4.69 1.46
CA ALA A 66 -7.59 -3.94 1.29
C ALA A 66 -7.86 -2.56 0.66
N ILE A 67 -8.63 -2.50 -0.43
CA ILE A 67 -8.99 -1.23 -1.07
C ILE A 67 -9.73 -0.31 -0.10
N ALA A 68 -10.73 -0.82 0.62
CA ALA A 68 -11.53 -0.03 1.55
C ALA A 68 -10.69 0.51 2.72
N ILE A 69 -9.90 -0.35 3.36
CA ILE A 69 -9.06 0.01 4.52
C ILE A 69 -7.97 1.00 4.10
N ILE A 70 -7.25 0.71 3.01
CA ILE A 70 -6.17 1.57 2.55
C ILE A 70 -6.72 2.93 2.08
N GLY A 71 -7.86 2.97 1.39
CA GLY A 71 -8.49 4.22 0.98
C GLY A 71 -8.92 5.09 2.17
N ALA A 72 -9.55 4.49 3.18
CA ALA A 72 -9.94 5.20 4.40
C ALA A 72 -8.74 5.71 5.19
N LEU A 73 -7.69 4.89 5.33
CA LEU A 73 -6.44 5.29 5.99
C LEU A 73 -5.74 6.41 5.22
N PHE A 74 -5.67 6.32 3.89
CA PHE A 74 -5.07 7.36 3.06
C PHE A 74 -5.79 8.69 3.26
N LEU A 75 -7.13 8.69 3.17
CA LEU A 75 -7.93 9.90 3.36
C LEU A 75 -7.73 10.50 4.75
N MET A 76 -7.74 9.67 5.80
CA MET A 76 -7.51 10.12 7.18
C MET A 76 -6.14 10.78 7.34
N VAL A 77 -5.08 10.13 6.86
CA VAL A 77 -3.71 10.65 6.95
C VAL A 77 -3.54 11.91 6.09
N PHE A 78 -4.14 11.95 4.90
CA PHE A 78 -4.08 13.10 4.01
C PHE A 78 -4.79 14.32 4.60
N ALA A 79 -6.04 14.15 5.06
CA ALA A 79 -6.82 15.23 5.66
C ALA A 79 -6.13 15.79 6.91
N GLY A 80 -5.60 14.91 7.77
CA GLY A 80 -4.80 15.33 8.93
C GLY A 80 -3.53 16.09 8.52
N ALA A 81 -2.79 15.59 7.53
CA ALA A 81 -1.57 16.24 7.07
C ALA A 81 -1.83 17.63 6.47
N VAL A 82 -2.92 17.83 5.72
CA VAL A 82 -3.31 19.14 5.18
C VAL A 82 -3.66 20.10 6.31
N GLU A 83 -4.42 19.63 7.31
CA GLU A 83 -4.78 20.44 8.47
C GLU A 83 -3.55 20.88 9.28
N ASP A 84 -2.66 19.95 9.61
CA ASP A 84 -1.45 20.21 10.39
C ASP A 84 -0.51 21.19 9.66
N ARG A 85 -0.33 21.01 8.35
CA ARG A 85 0.58 21.84 7.54
C ARG A 85 0.06 23.27 7.37
N THR A 86 -1.25 23.43 7.25
CA THR A 86 -1.87 24.75 7.05
C THR A 86 -2.22 25.46 8.35
N ALA A 87 -2.10 24.81 9.51
CA ALA A 87 -2.42 25.37 10.82
C ALA A 87 -1.68 26.69 11.11
N ALA A 88 -0.41 26.79 10.71
CA ALA A 88 0.44 27.97 10.93
C ALA A 88 0.13 29.15 9.99
N LEU A 89 -0.69 28.96 8.96
CA LEU A 89 -1.00 30.00 7.96
C LEU A 89 -2.02 31.04 8.45
N GLY A 90 -2.65 30.81 9.60
CA GLY A 90 -3.63 31.74 10.16
C GLY A 90 -4.90 31.88 9.30
N LEU A 91 -5.28 30.82 8.58
CA LEU A 91 -6.48 30.79 7.75
C LEU A 91 -7.76 31.08 8.56
N SER A 92 -8.73 31.73 7.93
CA SER A 92 -10.07 31.92 8.50
C SER A 92 -10.76 30.58 8.74
N ASP A 93 -11.69 30.52 9.69
CA ASP A 93 -12.41 29.28 9.99
C ASP A 93 -13.21 28.75 8.80
N GLN A 94 -13.69 29.65 7.95
CA GLN A 94 -14.36 29.26 6.70
C GLN A 94 -13.38 28.61 5.73
N ALA A 95 -12.21 29.22 5.50
CA ALA A 95 -11.19 28.67 4.61
C ALA A 95 -10.68 27.30 5.10
N ARG A 96 -10.56 27.09 6.42
CA ARG A 96 -10.21 25.79 7.00
C ARG A 96 -11.28 24.72 6.76
N ARG A 97 -12.57 25.08 6.93
CA ARG A 97 -13.68 24.16 6.64
C ARG A 97 -13.73 23.77 5.17
N ASP A 98 -13.57 24.74 4.29
CA ASP A 98 -13.57 24.51 2.84
C ASP A 98 -12.38 23.63 2.43
N LEU A 99 -11.19 23.86 3.01
CA LEU A 99 -10.00 23.04 2.78
C LEU A 99 -10.17 21.60 3.25
N ARG A 100 -10.79 21.38 4.41
CA ARG A 100 -11.14 20.02 4.87
C ARG A 100 -12.14 19.33 3.93
N GLY A 101 -13.07 20.09 3.36
CA GLY A 101 -13.99 19.59 2.34
C GLY A 101 -13.25 19.17 1.06
N GLU A 102 -12.30 19.99 0.61
CA GLU A 102 -11.45 19.69 -0.55
C GLU A 102 -10.54 18.47 -0.33
N ALA A 103 -10.06 18.23 0.90
CA ALA A 103 -9.25 17.06 1.21
C ALA A 103 -9.94 15.72 0.89
N ALA A 104 -11.28 15.67 0.90
CA ALA A 104 -12.05 14.49 0.51
C ALA A 104 -11.89 14.12 -0.98
N ARG A 105 -11.44 15.06 -1.81
CA ARG A 105 -11.19 14.87 -3.25
C ARG A 105 -9.81 14.33 -3.56
N LEU A 106 -8.97 14.11 -2.53
CA LEU A 106 -7.67 13.46 -2.63
C LEU A 106 -6.75 14.11 -3.68
N GLY A 107 -6.40 13.40 -4.75
CA GLY A 107 -5.49 13.90 -5.78
C GLY A 107 -6.05 15.07 -6.59
N GLU A 108 -7.36 15.33 -6.51
CA GLU A 108 -8.01 16.49 -7.12
C GLU A 108 -8.20 17.66 -6.14
N ALA A 109 -7.75 17.52 -4.89
CA ALA A 109 -7.85 18.58 -3.90
C ALA A 109 -7.11 19.84 -4.39
N SER A 110 -7.77 20.98 -4.26
CA SER A 110 -7.27 22.26 -4.76
C SER A 110 -7.39 23.36 -3.70
N VAL A 111 -6.75 24.49 -3.94
CA VAL A 111 -6.84 25.65 -3.04
C VAL A 111 -8.26 26.22 -3.07
N PRO A 112 -8.98 26.28 -1.93
CA PRO A 112 -10.33 26.84 -1.89
C PRO A 112 -10.34 28.34 -2.22
N ALA A 113 -11.42 28.82 -2.83
CA ALA A 113 -11.57 30.24 -3.20
C ALA A 113 -11.53 31.22 -2.02
N GLY A 114 -11.79 30.74 -0.79
CA GLY A 114 -11.71 31.55 0.44
C GLY A 114 -10.28 31.81 0.94
N VAL A 115 -9.26 31.24 0.31
CA VAL A 115 -7.85 31.45 0.67
C VAL A 115 -7.31 32.73 0.00
N PRO A 116 -6.67 33.66 0.74
CA PRO A 116 -6.03 34.83 0.15
C PRO A 116 -5.00 34.47 -0.92
N GLN A 117 -4.92 35.23 -2.01
CA GLN A 117 -4.01 34.95 -3.12
C GLN A 117 -2.53 34.90 -2.69
N GLU A 118 -2.14 35.68 -1.68
CA GLU A 118 -0.78 35.64 -1.12
C GLU A 118 -0.42 34.28 -0.49
N GLN A 119 -1.42 33.54 0.01
CA GLN A 119 -1.24 32.25 0.68
C GLN A 119 -1.54 31.06 -0.25
N ALA A 120 -2.20 31.28 -1.39
CA ALA A 120 -2.63 30.22 -2.30
C ALA A 120 -1.47 29.30 -2.74
N GLY A 121 -0.30 29.87 -3.09
CA GLY A 121 0.88 29.09 -3.48
C GLY A 121 1.55 28.33 -2.31
N ARG A 122 1.27 28.69 -1.05
CA ARG A 122 1.70 27.90 0.11
C ARG A 122 0.72 26.75 0.36
N VAL A 123 -0.58 27.05 0.35
CA VAL A 123 -1.63 26.02 0.52
C VAL A 123 -1.55 24.94 -0.55
N ASP A 124 -1.36 25.29 -1.84
CA ASP A 124 -1.21 24.29 -2.91
C ASP A 124 -0.03 23.33 -2.66
N ARG A 125 1.11 23.87 -2.22
CA ARG A 125 2.29 23.09 -1.85
C ARG A 125 1.99 22.16 -0.68
N ASP A 126 1.34 22.68 0.36
CA ASP A 126 0.99 21.91 1.56
C ASP A 126 0.02 20.77 1.24
N ILE A 127 -0.93 20.99 0.32
CA ILE A 127 -1.80 19.95 -0.24
C ILE A 127 -0.96 18.87 -0.93
N ARG A 128 -0.10 19.25 -1.88
CA ARG A 128 0.74 18.30 -2.63
C ARG A 128 1.66 17.50 -1.71
N GLU A 129 2.29 18.15 -0.75
CA GLU A 129 3.17 17.49 0.22
C GLU A 129 2.39 16.61 1.20
N GLY A 130 1.19 17.02 1.61
CA GLY A 130 0.27 16.21 2.40
C GLY A 130 -0.12 14.93 1.67
N PHE A 131 -0.40 15.01 0.37
CA PHE A 131 -0.73 13.84 -0.46
C PHE A 131 0.45 12.86 -0.54
N VAL A 132 1.64 13.38 -0.81
CA VAL A 132 2.88 12.58 -0.82
C VAL A 132 3.14 11.95 0.56
N HIS A 133 2.87 12.67 1.65
CA HIS A 133 3.00 12.13 3.00
C HIS A 133 2.04 10.94 3.23
N ALA A 134 0.76 11.09 2.90
CA ALA A 134 -0.22 10.01 3.01
C ALA A 134 0.19 8.78 2.17
N PHE A 135 0.69 9.02 0.95
CA PHE A 135 1.22 7.96 0.10
C PHE A 135 2.38 7.19 0.74
N ARG A 136 3.35 7.90 1.34
CA ARG A 136 4.47 7.27 2.05
C ARG A 136 4.01 6.46 3.26
N VAL A 137 3.05 6.96 4.03
CA VAL A 137 2.50 6.24 5.19
C VAL A 137 1.84 4.94 4.76
N VAL A 138 1.00 4.97 3.73
CA VAL A 138 0.36 3.77 3.18
C VAL A 138 1.41 2.77 2.65
N LEU A 139 2.44 3.23 1.95
CA LEU A 139 3.52 2.36 1.50
C LEU A 139 4.29 1.71 2.66
N LEU A 140 4.54 2.44 3.75
CA LEU A 140 5.20 1.89 4.94
C LEU A 140 4.32 0.85 5.65
N ILE A 141 3.01 1.08 5.73
CA ILE A 141 2.06 0.10 6.25
C ILE A 141 2.09 -1.17 5.39
N ALA A 142 2.05 -1.04 4.07
CA ALA A 142 2.14 -2.17 3.15
C ALA A 142 3.46 -2.94 3.30
N ALA A 143 4.59 -2.24 3.39
CA ALA A 143 5.89 -2.85 3.64
C ALA A 143 5.91 -3.59 4.99
N GLY A 144 5.34 -3.01 6.04
CA GLY A 144 5.18 -3.65 7.34
C GLY A 144 4.37 -4.95 7.27
N MET A 145 3.24 -4.96 6.54
CA MET A 145 2.43 -6.17 6.34
C MET A 145 3.19 -7.27 5.60
N ILE A 146 4.02 -6.90 4.61
CA ILE A 146 4.88 -7.85 3.90
C ILE A 146 5.92 -8.46 4.85
N LEU A 147 6.55 -7.64 5.71
CA LEU A 147 7.51 -8.13 6.71
C LEU A 147 6.84 -9.09 7.70
N VAL A 148 5.65 -8.75 8.21
CA VAL A 148 4.89 -9.63 9.11
C VAL A 148 4.57 -10.95 8.41
N SER A 149 4.10 -10.90 7.16
CA SER A 149 3.82 -12.09 6.35
C SER A 149 5.06 -12.95 6.13
N THR A 150 6.22 -12.32 5.91
CA THR A 150 7.51 -13.00 5.77
C THR A 150 7.90 -13.74 7.05
N VAL A 151 7.72 -13.12 8.23
CA VAL A 151 8.00 -13.74 9.53
C VAL A 151 7.05 -14.91 9.80
N ILE A 152 5.76 -14.77 9.50
CA ILE A 152 4.78 -15.84 9.63
C ILE A 152 5.16 -17.03 8.73
N ALA A 153 5.47 -16.77 7.46
CA ALA A 153 5.88 -17.81 6.53
C ALA A 153 7.16 -18.52 7.00
N ALA A 154 8.19 -17.77 7.45
CA ALA A 154 9.45 -18.32 7.91
C ALA A 154 9.31 -19.19 9.18
N THR A 155 8.35 -18.87 10.05
CA THR A 155 8.12 -19.63 11.30
C THR A 155 7.20 -20.83 11.11
N MET A 156 6.24 -20.77 10.18
CA MET A 156 5.32 -21.88 9.91
C MET A 156 5.91 -22.94 8.97
N ILE A 157 6.82 -22.57 8.07
CA ILE A 157 7.52 -23.53 7.20
C ILE A 157 8.63 -24.22 8.02
N GLY A 158 8.24 -25.21 8.84
CA GLY A 158 9.17 -26.08 9.58
C GLY A 158 9.87 -27.08 8.65
N ASP A 159 11.08 -27.50 9.02
CA ASP A 159 11.95 -28.43 8.27
C ASP A 159 11.27 -29.78 7.94
N GLY A 160 10.54 -29.83 6.82
CA GLY A 160 9.97 -31.05 6.24
C GLY A 160 11.02 -32.07 5.77
N ARG A 161 12.32 -31.76 5.89
CA ARG A 161 13.44 -32.63 5.50
C ARG A 161 13.70 -33.80 6.46
N ARG A 162 13.12 -33.84 7.67
CA ARG A 162 13.44 -34.90 8.65
C ARG A 162 12.59 -36.20 8.56
N ARG A 163 11.61 -36.31 7.66
CA ARG A 163 10.69 -37.49 7.63
C ARG A 163 10.80 -38.42 6.41
N ARG A 164 11.81 -38.27 5.55
CA ARG A 164 12.06 -39.17 4.39
C ARG A 164 13.33 -40.03 4.51
N GLY A 165 13.71 -40.42 5.72
CA GLY A 165 14.83 -41.35 5.96
C GLY A 165 14.37 -42.56 6.76
N GLY A 166 13.73 -43.53 6.11
CA GLY A 166 13.25 -44.73 6.81
C GLY A 166 12.48 -45.70 5.93
N PHE A 167 13.05 -46.12 4.79
CA PHE A 167 12.66 -47.38 4.17
C PHE A 167 13.70 -48.44 4.55
N PRO A 168 13.40 -49.35 5.50
CA PRO A 168 14.18 -50.58 5.61
C PRO A 168 13.78 -51.49 4.47
N GLY A 169 14.69 -51.68 3.52
CA GLY A 169 14.60 -52.78 2.57
C GLY A 169 14.75 -54.12 3.28
N ARG A 170 13.86 -55.05 2.97
CA ARG A 170 14.02 -56.53 3.02
C ARG A 170 13.08 -57.04 1.91
N ALA A 171 13.56 -57.58 0.77
CA ALA A 171 14.36 -58.79 0.58
C ALA A 171 13.72 -60.00 1.25
#